data_AF-A0A929NXH9-F1
#
_entry.id   AF-A0A929NXH9-F1
#
_cell.length_a   1.000
_cell.length_b   1.000
_cell.length_c   1.000
_cell.angle_alpha   90.00
_cell.angle_beta   90.00
_cell.angle_gamma   90.00
#
_symmetry.space_group_name_H-M   'P 1'
#
loop_
_entity.id
_entity.type
_entity.pdbx_description
1 polymer ?
#
loop_
_entity_poly.entity_id
_entity_poly.type
_entity_poly.pdbx_seq_one_letter_code
_entity_poly.pdbx_strand_id
1 'polypeptide(L)'
;EYRQERINVLTIENYPVYIPTLCADASKPIHLVEGGLKNINCAGVVAITDDNLANLHISITAKLLRPELIVISRVDSHEVAANMDSFGTNYLINPFDIFARKLHTAIHTPDLLLLQECLTNSLNIESCEALSPPQQGLWVLCGYGRFGKAIYEQLKDVDNIKLVVIEAIP
;
A
#
# COMPACT_ATOMS: atom_id res chain seq x y z
N GLU A 1 18.54 -7.91 8.22
CA GLU A 1 19.63 -8.63 7.52
C GLU A 1 20.03 -7.80 6.30
N TYR A 2 21.32 -7.47 6.16
CA TYR A 2 21.80 -6.67 5.03
C TYR A 2 21.86 -7.54 3.77
N ARG A 3 21.09 -7.17 2.74
CA ARG A 3 20.97 -7.95 1.49
C ARG A 3 21.65 -7.24 0.33
N GLN A 4 22.99 -7.18 0.38
CA GLN A 4 23.82 -6.52 -0.64
C GLN A 4 23.56 -7.05 -2.05
N GLU A 5 23.28 -8.35 -2.18
CA GLU A 5 22.90 -9.03 -3.43
C GLU A 5 21.78 -8.29 -4.19
N ARG A 6 20.76 -7.80 -3.48
CA ARG A 6 19.62 -7.09 -4.10
C ARG A 6 20.01 -5.77 -4.73
N ILE A 7 21.03 -5.11 -4.19
CA ILE A 7 21.56 -3.84 -4.71
C ILE A 7 22.48 -4.09 -5.89
N ASN A 8 23.27 -5.16 -5.84
CA ASN A 8 24.16 -5.52 -6.94
C ASN A 8 23.37 -5.79 -8.23
N VAL A 9 22.17 -6.37 -8.15
CA VAL A 9 21.26 -6.54 -9.30
C VAL A 9 20.97 -5.20 -9.99
N LEU A 10 20.73 -4.13 -9.23
CA LEU A 10 20.45 -2.80 -9.80
C LEU A 10 21.65 -2.20 -10.55
N THR A 11 22.86 -2.68 -10.27
CA THR A 11 24.09 -2.26 -10.97
C THR A 11 24.29 -3.05 -12.26
N ILE A 12 23.75 -4.27 -12.33
CA ILE A 12 23.81 -5.14 -13.52
C ILE A 12 22.73 -4.75 -14.54
N GLU A 13 21.57 -4.31 -14.05
CA GLU A 13 20.49 -3.79 -14.88
C GLU A 13 20.92 -2.48 -15.58
N ASN A 14 20.87 -2.44 -16.91
CA ASN A 14 21.24 -1.28 -17.72
C ASN A 14 20.13 -0.22 -17.73
N TYR A 15 19.87 0.39 -16.57
CA TYR A 15 18.94 1.51 -16.48
C TYR A 15 19.46 2.72 -17.27
N PRO A 16 18.56 3.49 -17.93
CA PRO A 16 18.94 4.63 -18.76
C PRO A 16 19.51 5.81 -17.94
N VAL A 17 19.41 5.75 -16.61
CA VAL A 17 19.90 6.74 -15.66
C VAL A 17 20.58 6.04 -14.49
N TYR A 18 21.57 6.70 -13.90
CA TYR A 18 22.19 6.22 -12.67
C TYR A 18 21.18 6.23 -11.51
N ILE A 19 21.07 5.11 -10.79
CA ILE A 19 20.19 4.94 -9.63
C ILE A 19 21.07 4.84 -8.38
N PRO A 20 21.18 5.90 -7.55
CA PRO A 20 21.88 5.83 -6.28
C PRO A 20 21.23 4.78 -5.36
N THR A 21 22.05 3.95 -4.72
CA THR A 21 21.59 2.88 -3.84
C THR A 21 22.41 2.83 -2.56
N LEU A 22 21.79 2.43 -1.46
CA LEU A 22 22.43 2.32 -0.15
C LEU A 22 21.95 1.04 0.54
N CYS A 23 22.89 0.17 0.94
CA CYS A 23 22.59 -1.03 1.72
C CYS A 23 22.55 -0.67 3.20
N ALA A 24 21.38 -0.29 3.71
CA ALA A 24 21.24 0.17 5.08
C ALA A 24 19.88 -0.17 5.69
N ASP A 25 19.78 -0.11 7.02
CA ASP A 25 18.51 -0.19 7.75
C ASP A 25 17.81 1.17 7.71
N ALA A 26 16.83 1.32 6.82
CA ALA A 26 16.10 2.58 6.64
C ALA A 26 15.31 3.03 7.89
N SER A 27 15.11 2.16 8.89
CA SER A 27 14.50 2.56 10.16
C SER A 27 15.41 3.47 11.01
N LYS A 28 16.71 3.57 10.67
CA LYS A 28 17.68 4.42 11.36
C LYS A 28 17.77 5.80 10.70
N PRO A 29 17.56 6.89 11.44
CA PRO A 29 17.60 8.24 10.87
C PRO A 29 18.89 8.61 10.13
N ILE A 30 20.04 8.13 10.61
CA ILE A 30 21.33 8.39 9.99
C ILE A 30 21.38 7.89 8.54
N HIS A 31 20.81 6.73 8.26
CA HIS A 31 20.81 6.13 6.93
C HIS A 31 19.88 6.84 5.95
N LEU A 32 18.85 7.53 6.45
CA LEU A 32 18.04 8.43 5.60
C LEU A 32 18.83 9.68 5.22
N VAL A 33 19.61 10.23 6.17
CA VAL A 33 20.49 11.38 5.89
C VAL A 33 21.57 10.99 4.88
N GLU A 34 22.22 9.84 5.06
CA GLU A 34 23.18 9.28 4.10
C GLU A 34 22.54 9.00 2.73
N GLY A 35 21.29 8.55 2.73
CA GLY A 35 20.46 8.36 1.54
C GLY A 35 20.00 9.67 0.87
N GLY A 36 20.40 10.83 1.39
CA GLY A 36 20.14 12.12 0.74
C GLY A 36 18.89 12.86 1.23
N LEU A 37 18.27 12.45 2.34
CA LEU A 37 17.08 13.12 2.90
C LEU A 37 17.25 14.63 3.09
N LYS A 38 18.46 15.08 3.47
CA LYS A 38 18.76 16.51 3.68
C LYS A 38 19.17 17.26 2.41
N ASN A 39 19.28 16.57 1.28
CA ASN A 39 19.67 17.19 0.02
C ASN A 39 18.55 18.13 -0.47
N ILE A 40 18.91 19.31 -0.97
CA ILE A 40 17.96 20.29 -1.53
C ILE A 40 17.17 19.74 -2.72
N ASN A 41 17.73 18.74 -3.43
CA ASN A 41 17.10 18.08 -4.56
C ASN A 41 16.21 16.89 -4.14
N CYS A 42 16.13 16.54 -2.86
CA CYS A 42 15.18 15.55 -2.38
C CYS A 42 13.78 16.17 -2.46
N ALA A 43 12.90 15.64 -3.31
CA ALA A 43 11.54 16.15 -3.50
C ALA A 43 10.51 15.46 -2.59
N GLY A 44 10.83 14.28 -2.07
CA GLY A 44 9.94 13.51 -1.21
C GLY A 44 10.53 12.17 -0.81
N VAL A 45 9.81 11.46 0.06
CA VAL A 45 10.16 10.15 0.59
C VAL A 45 9.02 9.17 0.36
N VAL A 46 9.35 7.96 -0.10
CA VAL A 46 8.40 6.88 -0.29
C VAL A 46 8.80 5.69 0.58
N ALA A 47 8.06 5.45 1.66
CA ALA A 47 8.31 4.40 2.64
C ALA A 47 7.42 3.17 2.36
N ILE A 48 7.94 2.23 1.57
CA ILE A 48 7.19 1.06 1.05
C ILE A 48 7.85 -0.28 1.40
N THR A 49 8.50 -0.35 2.57
CA THR A 49 9.06 -1.63 3.05
C THR A 49 7.94 -2.59 3.45
N ASP A 50 8.31 -3.85 3.70
CA ASP A 50 7.43 -4.88 4.26
C ASP A 50 7.24 -4.77 5.78
N ASP A 51 8.00 -3.89 6.45
CA ASP A 51 7.91 -3.62 7.88
C ASP A 51 7.24 -2.25 8.14
N ASN A 52 6.05 -2.27 8.76
CA ASN A 52 5.33 -1.04 9.06
C ASN A 52 6.02 -0.18 10.13
N LEU A 53 6.74 -0.79 11.07
CA LEU A 53 7.48 -0.03 12.08
C LEU A 53 8.65 0.70 11.42
N ALA A 54 9.33 0.06 10.45
CA ALA A 54 10.32 0.74 9.62
C ALA A 54 9.69 1.89 8.83
N ASN A 55 8.55 1.68 8.16
CA ASN A 55 7.84 2.73 7.43
C ASN A 55 7.43 3.90 8.35
N LEU A 56 7.03 3.61 9.59
CA LEU A 56 6.69 4.63 10.61
C LEU A 56 7.91 5.47 10.95
N HIS A 57 9.03 4.83 11.27
CA HIS A 57 10.28 5.51 11.58
C HIS A 57 10.78 6.36 10.40
N ILE A 58 10.69 5.85 9.17
CA ILE A 58 11.05 6.59 7.96
C ILE A 58 10.19 7.85 7.83
N SER A 59 8.87 7.70 7.97
CA SER A 59 7.91 8.79 7.79
C SER A 59 8.08 9.89 8.83
N ILE A 60 8.17 9.51 10.11
CA ILE A 60 8.39 10.45 11.21
C ILE A 60 9.75 11.14 11.06
N THR A 61 10.81 10.39 10.76
CA THR A 61 12.15 10.99 10.60
C THR A 61 12.18 11.98 9.46
N ALA A 62 11.58 11.65 8.31
CA ALA A 62 11.47 12.56 7.18
C ALA A 62 10.77 13.86 7.59
N LYS A 63 9.63 13.74 8.30
CA LYS A 63 8.86 14.91 8.77
C LYS A 63 9.54 15.73 9.85
N LEU A 64 10.34 15.12 10.71
CA LEU A 64 11.12 15.85 11.72
C LEU A 64 12.31 16.60 11.13
N LEU A 65 12.99 16.01 10.13
CA LEU A 65 14.20 16.60 9.54
C LEU A 65 13.90 17.57 8.39
N ARG A 66 12.80 17.35 7.68
CA ARG A 66 12.36 18.08 6.48
C ARG A 66 10.83 18.11 6.40
N PRO A 67 10.15 18.90 7.26
CA PRO A 67 8.68 18.88 7.40
C PRO A 67 7.89 19.12 6.10
N GLU A 68 8.47 19.91 5.20
CA GLU A 68 7.87 20.31 3.91
C GLU A 68 7.96 19.23 2.82
N LEU A 69 8.76 18.17 2.99
CA LEU A 69 8.82 17.09 2.01
C LEU A 69 7.51 16.33 1.96
N ILE A 70 7.14 15.92 0.75
CA ILE A 70 6.05 14.97 0.53
C ILE A 70 6.50 13.61 1.03
N VAL A 71 5.74 13.01 1.94
CA VAL A 71 5.99 11.65 2.43
C VAL A 71 4.79 10.77 2.07
N ILE A 72 5.07 9.70 1.32
CA ILE A 72 4.13 8.63 0.99
C ILE A 72 4.56 7.40 1.77
N SER A 73 3.66 6.81 2.54
CA SER A 73 3.98 5.66 3.38
C SER A 73 2.96 4.55 3.25
N ARG A 74 3.44 3.31 3.19
CA ARG A 74 2.61 2.12 3.30
C ARG A 74 2.29 1.85 4.76
N VAL A 75 1.01 1.63 5.03
CA VAL A 75 0.47 1.17 6.32
C VAL A 75 -0.35 -0.10 6.09
N ASP A 76 -0.65 -0.83 7.16
CA ASP A 76 -1.47 -2.03 7.09
C ASP A 76 -2.52 -2.12 8.22
N SER A 77 -2.61 -1.08 9.03
CA SER A 77 -3.59 -0.92 10.08
C SER A 77 -3.93 0.56 10.26
N HIS A 78 -5.18 0.80 10.64
CA HIS A 78 -5.70 2.14 10.89
C HIS A 78 -5.01 2.82 12.08
N GLU A 79 -4.55 2.04 13.06
CA GLU A 79 -3.85 2.56 14.24
C GLU A 79 -2.46 3.13 13.88
N VAL A 80 -1.69 2.39 13.08
CA VAL A 80 -0.40 2.90 12.56
C VAL A 80 -0.62 4.10 11.64
N ALA A 81 -1.68 4.09 10.84
CA ALA A 81 -2.05 5.22 9.99
C ALA A 81 -2.33 6.48 10.80
N ALA A 82 -3.16 6.39 11.85
CA ALA A 82 -3.47 7.52 12.73
C ALA A 82 -2.22 8.09 13.42
N ASN A 83 -1.28 7.22 13.82
CA ASN A 83 0.00 7.65 14.37
C ASN A 83 0.81 8.43 13.32
N MET A 84 1.02 7.88 12.12
CA MET A 84 1.76 8.57 11.05
C MET A 84 1.12 9.90 10.61
N ASP A 85 -0.21 9.97 10.60
CA ASP A 85 -0.98 11.17 10.26
C ASP A 85 -0.74 12.30 11.26
N SER A 86 -0.61 11.97 12.54
CA SER A 86 -0.31 12.95 13.60
C SER A 86 1.05 13.66 13.43
N PHE A 87 1.97 13.07 12.65
CA PHE A 87 3.26 13.67 12.26
C PHE A 87 3.23 14.38 10.90
N GLY A 88 2.06 14.50 10.28
CA GLY A 88 1.87 15.23 9.02
C GLY A 88 2.30 14.47 7.77
N THR A 89 2.32 13.13 7.82
CA THR A 89 2.57 12.28 6.63
C THR A 89 1.52 12.56 5.56
N ASN A 90 1.92 12.85 4.32
CA ASN A 90 1.00 13.37 3.31
C ASN A 90 0.07 12.33 2.74
N TYR A 91 0.58 11.11 2.49
CA TYR A 91 -0.18 10.05 1.86
C TYR A 91 0.06 8.73 2.58
N LEU A 92 -1.01 8.17 3.15
CA LEU A 92 -0.99 6.88 3.82
C LEU A 92 -1.75 5.87 2.96
N ILE A 93 -1.04 4.84 2.52
CA ILE A 93 -1.56 3.84 1.59
C ILE A 93 -1.73 2.53 2.35
N ASN A 94 -2.99 2.19 2.66
CA ASN A 94 -3.35 0.87 3.14
C ASN A 94 -3.76 -0.03 1.97
N PRO A 95 -2.93 -1.01 1.56
CA PRO A 95 -3.27 -1.88 0.45
C PRO A 95 -4.48 -2.78 0.73
N PHE A 96 -4.76 -3.08 2.00
CA PHE A 96 -5.92 -3.89 2.37
C PHE A 96 -7.23 -3.14 2.16
N ASP A 97 -7.29 -1.86 2.54
CA ASP A 97 -8.47 -1.03 2.30
C ASP A 97 -8.68 -0.77 0.81
N ILE A 98 -7.58 -0.54 0.06
CA ILE A 98 -7.64 -0.38 -1.39
C ILE A 98 -8.20 -1.64 -2.05
N PHE A 99 -7.71 -2.82 -1.66
CA PHE A 99 -8.23 -4.07 -2.19
C PHE A 99 -9.68 -4.29 -1.79
N ALA A 100 -10.04 -4.08 -0.52
CA ALA A 100 -11.40 -4.26 -0.04
C ALA A 100 -12.39 -3.38 -0.79
N ARG A 101 -12.04 -2.11 -1.03
CA ARG A 101 -12.83 -1.19 -1.85
C ARG A 101 -12.94 -1.66 -3.30
N LYS A 102 -11.84 -2.11 -3.91
CA LYS A 102 -11.87 -2.69 -5.27
C LYS A 102 -12.78 -3.91 -5.34
N LEU A 103 -12.72 -4.81 -4.36
CA LEU A 103 -13.58 -5.99 -4.29
C LEU A 103 -15.06 -5.58 -4.16
N HIS A 104 -15.36 -4.63 -3.29
CA HIS A 104 -16.72 -4.07 -3.19
C HIS A 104 -17.20 -3.51 -4.53
N THR A 105 -16.38 -2.68 -5.21
CA THR A 105 -16.72 -2.15 -6.54
C THR A 105 -16.89 -3.28 -7.57
N ALA A 106 -16.05 -4.31 -7.55
CA ALA A 106 -16.17 -5.46 -8.45
C ALA A 106 -17.54 -6.12 -8.28
N ILE A 107 -17.97 -6.37 -7.04
CA ILE A 107 -19.22 -7.08 -6.75
C ILE A 107 -20.44 -6.21 -7.09
N HIS A 108 -20.43 -4.92 -6.72
CA HIS A 108 -21.60 -4.05 -6.86
C HIS A 108 -21.75 -3.37 -8.21
N THR A 109 -20.64 -2.93 -8.76
CA THR A 109 -20.59 -2.13 -9.99
C THR A 109 -19.43 -2.63 -10.85
N PRO A 110 -19.48 -3.89 -11.32
CA PRO A 110 -18.40 -4.50 -12.10
C PRO A 110 -18.00 -3.67 -13.31
N ASP A 111 -18.96 -3.06 -13.99
CA ASP A 111 -18.72 -2.20 -15.16
C ASP A 111 -17.93 -0.93 -14.81
N LEU A 112 -18.11 -0.40 -13.58
CA LEU A 112 -17.34 0.74 -13.11
C LEU A 112 -15.88 0.35 -12.85
N LEU A 113 -15.64 -0.84 -12.28
CA LEU A 113 -14.28 -1.35 -12.10
C LEU A 113 -13.62 -1.57 -13.47
N LEU A 114 -14.33 -2.19 -14.41
CA LEU A 114 -13.85 -2.41 -15.77
C LEU A 114 -13.47 -1.10 -16.44
N LEU A 115 -14.37 -0.10 -16.41
CA LEU A 115 -14.12 1.23 -16.95
C LEU A 115 -12.87 1.88 -16.32
N GLN A 116 -12.73 1.79 -14.99
CA GLN A 116 -11.54 2.30 -14.30
C GLN A 116 -10.27 1.63 -14.82
N GLU A 117 -10.25 0.30 -14.94
CA GLU A 117 -9.06 -0.44 -15.38
C GLU A 117 -8.71 -0.22 -16.86
N CYS A 118 -9.70 -0.07 -17.74
CA CYS A 118 -9.47 0.29 -19.13
C CYS A 118 -8.92 1.73 -19.24
N LEU A 119 -9.44 2.69 -18.45
CA LEU A 119 -8.98 4.09 -18.48
C LEU A 119 -7.60 4.31 -17.85
N THR A 120 -7.22 3.53 -16.83
CA THR A 120 -5.89 3.60 -16.22
C THR A 120 -4.83 2.83 -17.00
N ASN A 121 -5.14 2.39 -18.22
CA ASN A 121 -4.27 1.61 -19.11
C ASN A 121 -3.71 0.35 -18.42
N SER A 122 -4.45 -0.15 -17.42
CA SER A 122 -4.10 -1.35 -16.64
C SER A 122 -4.58 -2.62 -17.34
N LEU A 123 -5.58 -2.48 -18.20
CA LEU A 123 -6.03 -3.48 -19.17
C LEU A 123 -6.02 -2.85 -20.58
N ASN A 124 -5.73 -3.67 -21.59
CA ASN A 124 -5.95 -3.26 -22.97
C ASN A 124 -7.47 -3.17 -23.20
N ILE A 125 -7.94 -2.10 -23.85
CA ILE A 125 -9.38 -1.86 -24.14
C ILE A 125 -9.99 -3.04 -24.90
N GLU A 126 -9.19 -3.72 -25.74
CA GLU A 126 -9.59 -4.90 -26.50
C GLU A 126 -9.77 -6.17 -25.64
N SER A 127 -9.33 -6.14 -24.38
CA SER A 127 -9.36 -7.27 -23.44
C SER A 127 -10.29 -7.01 -22.24
N CYS A 128 -11.08 -5.93 -22.28
CA CYS A 128 -12.02 -5.60 -21.21
C CYS A 128 -13.28 -6.48 -21.31
N GLU A 129 -13.21 -7.70 -20.76
CA GLU A 129 -14.37 -8.60 -20.64
C GLU A 129 -15.26 -8.23 -19.44
N ALA A 130 -16.58 -8.40 -19.61
CA ALA A 130 -17.54 -8.10 -18.55
C ALA A 130 -17.37 -9.06 -17.35
N LEU A 131 -17.20 -8.48 -16.16
CA LEU A 131 -17.14 -9.25 -14.92
C LEU A 131 -18.55 -9.70 -14.52
N SER A 132 -18.70 -10.98 -14.16
CA SER A 132 -19.95 -11.55 -13.63
C SER A 132 -19.76 -12.10 -12.20
N PRO A 133 -19.44 -11.25 -11.20
CA PRO A 133 -19.24 -11.71 -9.84
C PRO A 133 -20.57 -12.06 -9.15
N PRO A 134 -20.55 -12.93 -8.13
CA PRO A 134 -21.77 -13.29 -7.40
C PRO A 134 -22.27 -12.12 -6.55
N GLN A 135 -23.29 -11.39 -7.03
CA GLN A 135 -23.78 -10.17 -6.37
C GLN A 135 -24.65 -10.42 -5.13
N GLN A 136 -24.97 -11.69 -4.84
CA GLN A 136 -25.87 -12.06 -3.76
C GLN A 136 -25.52 -13.43 -3.17
N GLY A 137 -26.07 -13.69 -1.98
CA GLY A 137 -26.02 -15.01 -1.34
C GLY A 137 -25.04 -15.07 -0.17
N LEU A 138 -24.65 -16.29 0.19
CA LEU A 138 -23.75 -16.56 1.31
C LEU A 138 -22.29 -16.35 0.87
N TRP A 139 -21.60 -15.44 1.54
CA TRP A 139 -20.17 -15.23 1.39
C TRP A 139 -19.45 -15.68 2.66
N VAL A 140 -18.46 -16.57 2.50
CA VAL A 140 -17.65 -17.08 3.61
C VAL A 140 -16.29 -16.41 3.58
N LEU A 141 -16.00 -15.61 4.61
CA LEU A 141 -14.70 -14.98 4.81
C LEU A 141 -13.85 -15.85 5.75
N CYS A 142 -12.90 -16.58 5.16
CA CYS A 142 -11.94 -17.39 5.92
C CYS A 142 -10.72 -16.53 6.30
N GLY A 143 -10.64 -16.16 7.57
CA GLY A 143 -9.60 -15.30 8.15
C GLY A 143 -10.12 -13.90 8.47
N TYR A 144 -9.94 -13.48 9.72
CA TYR A 144 -10.36 -12.19 10.30
C TYR A 144 -9.18 -11.40 10.89
N GLY A 145 -7.99 -11.59 10.32
CA GLY A 145 -6.83 -10.72 10.54
C GLY A 145 -6.98 -9.33 9.88
N ARG A 146 -5.89 -8.57 9.78
CA ARG A 146 -5.87 -7.20 9.21
C ARG A 146 -6.59 -7.08 7.85
N PHE A 147 -6.29 -8.02 6.93
CA PHE A 147 -6.91 -8.06 5.61
C PHE A 147 -8.40 -8.45 5.67
N GLY A 148 -8.74 -9.51 6.41
CA GLY A 148 -10.12 -9.96 6.57
C GLY A 148 -11.02 -8.89 7.18
N LYS A 149 -10.53 -8.15 8.18
CA LYS A 149 -11.24 -7.00 8.76
C LYS A 149 -11.51 -5.94 7.71
N ALA A 150 -10.55 -5.58 6.87
CA ALA A 150 -10.77 -4.62 5.79
C ALA A 150 -11.86 -5.07 4.80
N ILE A 151 -11.87 -6.35 4.41
CA ILE A 151 -12.93 -6.92 3.57
C ILE A 151 -14.29 -6.86 4.27
N TYR A 152 -14.34 -7.30 5.52
CA TYR A 152 -15.57 -7.33 6.32
C TYR A 152 -16.17 -5.94 6.44
N GLU A 153 -15.37 -4.93 6.79
CA GLU A 153 -15.84 -3.55 6.93
C GLU A 153 -16.43 -3.00 5.62
N GLN A 154 -15.93 -3.41 4.46
CA GLN A 154 -16.47 -2.99 3.16
C GLN A 154 -17.73 -3.77 2.73
N LEU A 155 -17.90 -5.02 3.18
CA LEU A 155 -18.98 -5.90 2.70
C LEU A 155 -20.12 -6.13 3.71
N LYS A 156 -19.94 -5.77 4.99
CA LYS A 156 -20.91 -6.07 6.06
C LYS A 156 -22.28 -5.39 5.87
N ASP A 157 -22.30 -4.23 5.23
CA ASP A 157 -23.51 -3.40 5.04
C ASP A 157 -24.14 -3.59 3.65
N VAL A 158 -23.77 -4.67 2.96
CA VAL A 158 -24.28 -5.00 1.63
C VAL A 158 -25.56 -5.82 1.76
N ASP A 159 -26.70 -5.24 1.35
CA ASP A 159 -28.05 -5.83 1.53
C ASP A 159 -28.20 -7.27 1.00
N ASN A 160 -27.59 -7.58 -0.14
CA ASN A 160 -27.78 -8.88 -0.82
C ASN A 160 -26.72 -9.93 -0.45
N ILE A 161 -25.75 -9.59 0.40
CA ILE A 161 -24.66 -10.48 0.81
C ILE A 161 -24.84 -10.86 2.28
N LYS A 162 -24.97 -12.15 2.54
CA LYS A 162 -24.88 -12.69 3.88
C LYS A 162 -23.43 -13.09 4.16
N LEU A 163 -22.73 -12.30 4.96
CA LEU A 163 -21.33 -12.56 5.30
C LEU A 163 -21.21 -13.47 6.53
N VAL A 164 -20.42 -14.54 6.43
CA VAL A 164 -20.05 -15.43 7.54
C VAL A 164 -18.53 -15.42 7.66
N VAL A 165 -18.02 -15.11 8.84
CA VAL A 165 -16.59 -15.09 9.11
C VAL A 165 -16.18 -16.39 9.82
N ILE A 166 -15.12 -17.01 9.32
CA ILE A 166 -14.49 -18.18 9.94
C ILE A 166 -13.04 -17.79 10.25
N GLU A 167 -12.66 -17.84 11.52
CA GLU A 167 -11.29 -17.57 11.96
C GLU A 167 -10.82 -18.73 12.84
N ALA A 168 -9.61 -19.21 12.59
CA ALA A 168 -9.02 -20.34 13.32
C ALA A 168 -8.54 -19.93 14.71
N ILE A 169 -8.18 -18.66 14.90
CA ILE A 169 -7.70 -18.11 16.18
C ILE A 169 -8.56 -16.88 16.54
N PRO A 170 -9.45 -16.99 17.54
CA PRO A 170 -10.37 -15.92 17.94
C PRO A 170 -9.69 -14.61 18.32
#